data_AF-A0A7X7GF52-F1
#
_entry.id   AF-A0A7X7GF52-F1
#
_cell.length_a   1.000
_cell.length_b   1.000
_cell.length_c   1.000
_cell.angle_alpha   90.00
_cell.angle_beta   90.00
_cell.angle_gamma   90.00
#
_symmetry.space_group_name_H-M   'P 1'
#
loop_
_entity.id
_entity.type
_entity.pdbx_description
1 polymer ?
#
loop_
_entity_poly.entity_id
_entity_poly.type
_entity_poly.pdbx_seq_one_letter_code
_entity_poly.pdbx_strand_id
1 'polypeptide(L)'
;MNSAVSHRLQLKRAFCRYYLQVCTATISDPTDAYSACREYLSWREEALGRPLTEVEHEREMLQLVGELEQDLMRRGVEYKVMLAEESLYDRLQECMVVARKREAV
;
A
#
# COMPACT_ATOMS: atom_id res chain seq x y z
N MET A 1 -0.16 -18.98 11.85
CA MET A 1 -0.39 -17.53 11.65
C MET A 1 -1.45 -17.37 10.57
N ASN A 2 -2.44 -16.50 10.77
CA ASN A 2 -3.51 -16.29 9.80
C ASN A 2 -2.91 -15.60 8.55
N SER A 3 -2.91 -16.27 7.39
CA SER A 3 -2.20 -15.82 6.17
C SER A 3 -2.56 -14.39 5.77
N ALA A 4 -3.82 -13.99 5.98
CA ALA A 4 -4.34 -12.65 5.74
C ALA A 4 -3.59 -11.54 6.51
N VAL A 5 -3.34 -11.78 7.80
CA VAL A 5 -2.65 -10.82 8.68
C VAL A 5 -1.19 -10.68 8.25
N SER A 6 -0.59 -11.74 7.69
CA SER A 6 0.79 -11.71 7.19
C SER A 6 0.94 -10.81 5.96
N HIS A 7 0.10 -11.00 4.94
CA HIS A 7 0.20 -10.23 3.68
C HIS A 7 -0.12 -8.75 3.90
N ARG A 8 -1.19 -8.43 4.64
CA ARG A 8 -1.53 -7.03 4.94
C ARG A 8 -0.42 -6.32 5.72
N LEU A 9 0.15 -6.98 6.74
CA LEU A 9 1.25 -6.40 7.52
C LEU A 9 2.53 -6.20 6.68
N GLN A 10 2.86 -7.16 5.81
CA GLN A 10 3.99 -7.05 4.90
C GLN A 10 3.83 -5.87 3.94
N LEU A 11 2.64 -5.73 3.33
CA LEU A 11 2.29 -4.58 2.50
C LEU A 11 2.48 -3.26 3.26
N LYS A 12 1.89 -3.13 4.44
CA LYS A 12 2.00 -1.88 5.21
C LYS A 12 3.44 -1.55 5.56
N ARG A 13 4.26 -2.54 5.92
CA ARG A 13 5.69 -2.33 6.23
C ARG A 13 6.49 -1.91 5.00
N ALA A 14 6.32 -2.59 3.88
CA ALA A 14 7.02 -2.26 2.64
C ALA A 14 6.63 -0.86 2.14
N PHE A 15 5.32 -0.59 2.11
CA PHE A 15 4.79 0.70 1.70
C PHE A 15 5.22 1.84 2.63
N CYS A 16 5.14 1.69 3.95
CA CYS A 16 5.63 2.74 4.86
C CYS A 16 7.10 3.06 4.64
N ARG A 17 7.97 2.05 4.39
CA ARG A 17 9.39 2.31 4.09
C ARG A 17 9.55 3.12 2.82
N TYR A 18 8.85 2.73 1.76
CA TYR A 18 8.84 3.46 0.48
C TYR A 18 8.31 4.89 0.65
N TYR A 19 7.17 5.07 1.30
CA TYR A 19 6.55 6.38 1.51
C TYR A 19 7.48 7.33 2.28
N LEU A 20 8.15 6.83 3.33
CA LEU A 20 9.14 7.65 4.05
C LEU A 20 10.35 8.01 3.18
N GLN A 21 10.78 7.14 2.27
CA GLN A 21 11.80 7.50 1.27
C GLN A 21 11.29 8.58 0.33
N VAL A 22 10.04 8.52 -0.15
CA VAL A 22 9.46 9.58 -0.98
C VAL A 22 9.49 10.92 -0.24
N CYS A 23 9.12 10.94 1.04
CA CYS A 23 9.10 12.16 1.84
C CYS A 23 10.49 12.71 2.20
N THR A 24 11.56 11.90 2.17
CA THR A 24 12.86 12.28 2.77
C THR A 24 14.07 12.12 1.87
N ALA A 25 13.98 11.35 0.78
CA ALA A 25 15.09 11.04 -0.10
C ALA A 25 14.95 11.72 -1.46
N THR A 26 16.08 12.06 -2.08
CA THR A 26 16.12 12.61 -3.45
C THR A 26 15.68 11.59 -4.50
N ILE A 27 15.87 10.29 -4.22
CA ILE A 27 15.46 9.17 -5.08
C ILE A 27 14.84 8.10 -4.18
N SER A 28 13.62 7.66 -4.48
CA SER A 28 12.92 6.57 -3.80
C SER A 28 12.95 5.28 -4.63
N ASP A 29 13.01 4.13 -3.97
CA ASP A 29 12.93 2.80 -4.61
C ASP A 29 11.60 2.12 -4.26
N PRO A 30 10.64 2.04 -5.21
CA PRO A 30 9.34 1.44 -4.96
C PRO A 30 9.32 -0.09 -5.07
N THR A 31 10.44 -0.76 -5.40
CA THR A 31 10.48 -2.18 -5.78
C THR A 31 9.83 -3.11 -4.74
N ASP A 32 10.16 -2.92 -3.47
CA ASP A 32 9.57 -3.69 -2.36
C ASP A 32 8.08 -3.40 -2.18
N ALA A 33 7.68 -2.13 -2.30
CA ALA A 33 6.28 -1.72 -2.17
C ALA A 33 5.42 -2.29 -3.30
N TYR A 34 5.91 -2.27 -4.54
CA TYR A 34 5.24 -2.89 -5.68
C TYR A 34 5.10 -4.40 -5.53
N SER A 35 6.15 -5.07 -5.05
CA SER A 35 6.11 -6.53 -4.85
C SER A 35 5.11 -6.90 -3.75
N ALA A 36 5.09 -6.17 -2.64
CA ALA A 36 4.13 -6.42 -1.56
C ALA A 36 2.68 -6.07 -1.96
N CYS A 37 2.46 -5.04 -2.78
CA CYS A 37 1.15 -4.74 -3.36
C CYS A 37 0.64 -5.88 -4.25
N ARG A 38 1.51 -6.44 -5.09
CA ARG A 38 1.17 -7.57 -5.95
C ARG A 38 0.81 -8.82 -5.13
N GLU A 39 1.66 -9.18 -4.17
CA GLU A 39 1.40 -10.34 -3.30
C GLU A 39 0.10 -10.19 -2.51
N TYR A 40 -0.19 -8.97 -2.04
CA TYR A 40 -1.44 -8.68 -1.35
C TYR A 40 -2.66 -8.84 -2.25
N LEU A 41 -2.63 -8.29 -3.46
CA LEU A 41 -3.74 -8.38 -4.41
C LEU A 41 -3.97 -9.83 -4.88
N SER A 42 -2.91 -10.56 -5.24
CA SER A 42 -2.99 -11.99 -5.61
C SER A 42 -3.64 -12.80 -4.50
N TRP A 43 -3.14 -12.66 -3.27
CA TRP A 43 -3.71 -13.34 -2.11
C TRP A 43 -5.19 -12.97 -1.91
N ARG A 44 -5.56 -11.70 -2.11
CA ARG A 44 -6.93 -11.21 -1.92
C ARG A 44 -7.89 -11.81 -2.93
N GLU A 45 -7.47 -11.88 -4.19
CA GLU A 45 -8.25 -12.43 -5.31
C GLU A 45 -8.36 -13.95 -5.21
N GLU A 46 -7.29 -14.64 -4.82
CA GLU A 46 -7.30 -16.07 -4.51
C GLU A 46 -8.29 -16.39 -3.38
N ALA A 47 -8.26 -15.60 -2.30
CA ALA A 47 -9.18 -15.76 -1.18
C ALA A 47 -10.64 -15.48 -1.55
N LEU A 48 -10.87 -14.60 -2.54
CA LEU A 48 -12.19 -14.28 -3.07
C LEU A 48 -12.66 -15.28 -4.14
N GLY A 49 -11.73 -16.03 -4.74
CA GLY A 49 -11.99 -16.93 -5.86
C GLY A 49 -12.25 -16.22 -7.20
N ARG A 50 -11.96 -14.91 -7.28
CA ARG A 50 -12.12 -14.10 -8.49
C ARG A 50 -11.33 -12.79 -8.40
N PRO A 51 -11.08 -12.11 -9.54
CA PRO A 51 -10.52 -10.77 -9.53
C PRO A 51 -11.37 -9.77 -8.75
N LEU A 52 -10.70 -8.76 -8.18
CA LEU A 52 -11.38 -7.63 -7.54
C LEU A 52 -12.06 -6.76 -8.60
N THR A 53 -13.29 -6.34 -8.31
CA THR A 53 -13.93 -5.26 -9.08
C THR A 53 -13.26 -3.92 -8.76
N GLU A 54 -13.42 -2.92 -9.63
CA GLU A 54 -12.89 -1.57 -9.36
C GLU A 54 -13.37 -1.00 -8.02
N VAL A 55 -14.64 -1.20 -7.69
CA VAL A 55 -15.24 -0.72 -6.42
C VAL A 55 -14.65 -1.43 -5.21
N GLU A 56 -14.39 -2.74 -5.30
CA GLU A 56 -13.75 -3.49 -4.22
C GLU A 56 -12.29 -3.09 -4.04
N HIS A 57 -11.58 -2.89 -5.15
CA HIS A 57 -10.21 -2.40 -5.15
C HIS A 57 -10.12 -1.01 -4.51
N GLU A 58 -10.99 -0.08 -4.89
CA GLU A 58 -11.06 1.26 -4.29
C GLU A 58 -11.35 1.22 -2.79
N ARG A 59 -12.32 0.40 -2.36
CA ARG A 59 -12.64 0.22 -0.93
C ARG A 59 -11.45 -0.34 -0.16
N GLU A 60 -10.75 -1.31 -0.72
CA GLU A 60 -9.57 -1.92 -0.11
C GLU A 60 -8.43 -0.90 0.02
N MET A 61 -8.22 -0.05 -1.01
CA MET A 61 -7.25 1.05 -0.95
C MET A 61 -7.60 2.05 0.15
N LEU A 62 -8.86 2.53 0.21
CA LEU A 62 -9.29 3.48 1.24
C LEU A 62 -9.12 2.92 2.66
N GLN A 63 -9.40 1.63 2.85
CA GLN A 63 -9.16 0.95 4.13
C GLN A 63 -7.67 0.94 4.46
N LEU A 64 -6.81 0.55 3.52
CA LEU A 64 -5.36 0.49 3.74
C LEU A 64 -4.76 1.87 4.02
N VAL A 65 -5.20 2.90 3.30
CA VAL A 65 -4.80 4.30 3.54
C VAL A 65 -5.14 4.70 4.97
N GLY A 66 -6.37 4.49 5.41
CA GLY A 66 -6.76 4.83 6.78
C GLY A 66 -5.95 4.07 7.84
N GLU A 67 -5.65 2.79 7.62
CA GLU A 67 -4.76 2.02 8.51
C GLU A 67 -3.33 2.59 8.55
N LEU A 68 -2.77 2.92 7.39
CA LEU A 68 -1.43 3.45 7.24
C LEU A 68 -1.29 4.86 7.83
N GLU A 69 -2.27 5.73 7.62
CA GLU A 69 -2.34 7.06 8.24
C GLU A 69 -2.30 6.94 9.77
N GLN A 70 -3.13 6.05 10.33
CA GLN A 70 -3.13 5.80 11.78
C GLN A 70 -1.79 5.24 12.26
N ASP A 71 -1.19 4.30 11.51
CA ASP A 71 0.09 3.70 11.86
C ASP A 71 1.24 4.71 11.79
N LEU A 72 1.17 5.72 10.91
CA LEU A 72 2.13 6.82 10.82
C LEU A 72 1.90 7.88 11.90
N MET A 73 0.66 8.32 12.12
CA MET A 73 0.30 9.30 13.17
C MET A 73 0.69 8.82 14.57
N ARG A 74 0.65 7.51 14.84
CA ARG A 74 1.10 6.93 16.11
C ARG A 74 2.61 7.05 16.35
N ARG A 75 3.41 7.32 15.31
CA ARG A 75 4.88 7.39 15.42
C ARG A 75 5.38 8.77 15.86
N GLY A 76 4.64 9.85 15.58
CA GLY A 76 5.07 11.20 15.91
C GLY A 76 4.33 12.29 15.14
N VAL A 77 4.48 13.53 15.60
CA VAL A 77 3.83 14.72 15.01
C VAL A 77 4.46 15.09 13.67
N GLU A 78 5.75 14.79 13.47
CA GLU A 78 6.47 15.01 12.21
C GLU A 78 5.82 14.26 11.03
N TYR A 79 5.25 13.07 11.28
CA TYR A 79 4.57 12.30 10.25
C TYR A 79 3.23 12.93 9.83
N LYS A 80 2.61 13.75 10.70
CA LYS A 80 1.41 14.52 10.33
C LYS A 80 1.72 15.60 9.29
N VAL A 81 2.89 16.21 9.38
CA VAL A 81 3.36 17.19 8.40
C VAL A 81 3.64 16.50 7.06
N MET A 82 4.33 15.36 7.09
CA MET A 82 4.57 14.55 5.88
C MET A 82 3.27 14.15 5.17
N LEU A 83 2.27 13.67 5.93
CA LEU A 83 0.95 13.31 5.38
C LEU A 83 0.19 14.49 4.76
N ALA A 84 0.50 15.72 5.15
CA ALA A 84 -0.09 16.93 4.56
C ALA A 84 0.62 17.37 3.28
N GLU A 85 1.91 17.04 3.12
CA GLU A 85 2.73 17.45 1.98
C GLU A 85 2.72 16.40 0.86
N GLU A 86 2.64 15.11 1.20
CA GLU A 86 2.69 14.01 0.24
C GLU A 86 1.48 13.08 0.44
N SER A 87 0.69 12.92 -0.62
CA SER A 87 -0.57 12.19 -0.56
C SER A 87 -0.32 10.68 -0.41
N LEU A 88 -0.65 10.15 0.77
CA LEU A 88 -0.55 8.72 1.04
C LEU A 88 -1.42 7.90 0.09
N TYR A 89 -2.63 8.41 -0.21
CA TYR A 89 -3.57 7.78 -1.13
C TYR A 89 -2.98 7.68 -2.53
N ASP A 90 -2.45 8.77 -3.08
CA ASP A 90 -1.92 8.77 -4.45
C ASP A 90 -0.73 7.82 -4.58
N ARG A 91 0.16 7.79 -3.59
CA ARG A 91 1.30 6.86 -3.59
C ARG A 91 0.89 5.41 -3.47
N LEU A 92 -0.12 5.10 -2.66
CA LEU A 92 -0.64 3.73 -2.58
C LEU A 92 -1.34 3.34 -3.88
N GLN A 93 -2.13 4.25 -4.46
CA GLN A 93 -2.82 4.04 -5.72
C GLN A 93 -1.83 3.76 -6.85
N GLU A 94 -0.74 4.52 -6.96
CA GLU A 94 0.33 4.26 -7.92
C GLU A 94 0.88 2.83 -7.79
N CYS A 95 1.20 2.41 -6.56
CA CYS A 95 1.71 1.06 -6.29
C CYS A 95 0.71 -0.03 -6.67
N MET A 96 -0.56 0.14 -6.31
CA MET A 96 -1.63 -0.82 -6.59
C MET A 96 -1.94 -0.92 -8.08
N VAL A 97 -1.97 0.21 -8.79
CA VAL A 97 -2.17 0.25 -10.25
C VAL A 97 -1.03 -0.45 -10.98
N VAL A 98 0.23 -0.21 -10.57
CA VAL A 98 1.39 -0.91 -11.15
C VAL A 98 1.33 -2.40 -10.87
N ALA A 99 0.99 -2.78 -9.62
CA ALA A 99 0.85 -4.18 -9.23
C ALA A 99 -0.20 -4.92 -10.07
N ARG A 100 -1.35 -4.29 -10.31
CA ARG A 100 -2.47 -4.85 -11.09
C ARG A 100 -2.21 -4.90 -12.60
N LYS A 101 -1.52 -3.90 -13.16
CA LYS A 101 -1.23 -3.84 -14.61
C LYS A 101 -0.21 -4.88 -15.08
N ARG A 102 0.61 -5.44 -14.18
CA ARG A 102 1.61 -6.46 -14.54
C ARG A 102 1.02 -7.83 -14.90
N GLU A 103 -0.29 -8.03 -14.73
CA GLU A 103 -1.01 -9.24 -15.18
C GLU A 103 -1.61 -9.10 -16.59
N ALA A 104 -1.54 -7.90 -17.19
CA ALA A 104 -2.08 -7.62 -18.53
C ALA A 104 -1.05 -7.83 -19.67
N VAL A 105 0.08 -8.48 -19.41
CA VAL A 105 1.15 -8.78 -20.39
C VAL A 105 1.43 -10.27 -20.45
#